data_AF-A0AAU4UPN1-F1
#
_entry.id   AF-A0AAU4UPN1-F1
#
_cell.length_a   1.000
_cell.length_b   1.000
_cell.length_c   1.000
_cell.angle_alpha   90.00
_cell.angle_beta   90.00
_cell.angle_gamma   90.00
#
_symmetry.space_group_name_H-M   'P 1'
#
loop_
_entity.id
_entity.type
_entity.pdbx_description
1 polymer ?
#
loop_
_entity_poly.entity_id
_entity_poly.type
_entity_poly.pdbx_seq_one_letter_code
_entity_poly.pdbx_strand_id
1 'polypeptide(L)'
;MRRTNASASVAAPSGNALRLGPLPDREGWRAVGEITSATCPAWERTLKQLTLGMALRKEIVGLLEMSAVTFVDVAGASALAVAAQDLSAERRIVIERPPATLPRLLDMFWPDLPVIEVVAR
;
A
#
# COMPACT_ATOMS: atom_id res chain seq x y z
N MET A 1 -18.86 -45.77 -1.81
CA MET A 1 -18.81 -44.66 -0.84
C MET A 1 -17.60 -44.82 0.08
N ARG A 2 -16.47 -44.18 -0.22
CA ARG A 2 -15.43 -43.81 0.76
C ARG A 2 -14.78 -42.53 0.26
N ARG A 3 -15.11 -41.41 0.90
CA ARG A 3 -14.50 -40.09 0.65
C ARG A 3 -13.08 -40.13 1.19
N THR A 4 -12.08 -39.95 0.33
CA THR A 4 -10.74 -39.59 0.76
C THR A 4 -10.80 -38.15 1.26
N ASN A 5 -10.66 -38.01 2.57
CA ASN A 5 -10.59 -36.73 3.27
C ASN A 5 -9.29 -36.03 2.84
N ALA A 6 -9.41 -34.95 2.08
CA ALA A 6 -8.30 -34.07 1.80
C ALA A 6 -7.87 -33.42 3.11
N SER A 7 -6.72 -33.84 3.65
CA SER A 7 -6.02 -33.08 4.67
C SER A 7 -5.54 -31.77 4.03
N ALA A 8 -6.43 -30.78 3.98
CA ALA A 8 -6.04 -29.41 3.79
C ALA A 8 -5.22 -29.03 5.03
N SER A 9 -3.89 -29.07 4.88
CA SER A 9 -2.99 -28.42 5.81
C SER A 9 -3.40 -26.96 5.84
N VAL A 10 -4.05 -26.52 6.92
CA VAL A 10 -4.29 -25.10 7.19
C VAL A 10 -2.91 -24.51 7.38
N ALA A 11 -2.37 -23.93 6.30
CA ALA A 11 -1.17 -23.13 6.37
C ALA A 11 -1.43 -22.02 7.39
N ALA A 12 -0.71 -22.06 8.51
CA ALA A 12 -0.67 -20.93 9.43
C ALA A 12 -0.25 -19.68 8.65
N PRO A 13 -0.85 -18.50 8.87
CA PRO A 13 -0.36 -17.28 8.26
C PRO A 13 1.02 -16.98 8.84
N SER A 14 2.06 -17.36 8.09
CA SER A 14 3.45 -17.10 8.43
C SER A 14 3.71 -15.60 8.33
N GLY A 15 3.79 -14.93 9.48
CA GLY A 15 4.73 -13.84 9.84
C GLY A 15 4.81 -12.54 9.02
N ASN A 16 4.52 -12.52 7.73
CA ASN A 16 4.80 -11.40 6.81
C ASN A 16 3.52 -10.80 6.21
N ALA A 17 2.39 -10.90 6.92
CA ALA A 17 1.13 -10.33 6.44
C ALA A 17 1.21 -8.80 6.42
N LEU A 18 1.15 -8.21 5.23
CA LEU A 18 0.90 -6.79 5.08
C LEU A 18 -0.42 -6.44 5.74
N ARG A 19 -0.39 -5.51 6.70
CA ARG A 19 -1.58 -4.98 7.35
C ARG A 19 -1.70 -3.50 7.03
N LEU A 20 -2.88 -3.10 6.57
CA LEU A 20 -3.28 -1.70 6.51
C LEU A 20 -4.48 -1.47 7.42
N GLY A 21 -4.48 -0.31 8.08
CA GLY A 21 -5.60 0.16 8.88
C GLY A 21 -5.59 1.68 9.00
N PRO A 22 -6.71 2.28 9.41
CA PRO A 22 -6.75 3.72 9.67
C PRO A 22 -5.78 4.09 10.80
N LEU A 23 -5.22 5.30 10.73
CA LEU A 23 -4.47 5.86 11.85
C LEU A 23 -5.45 6.17 13.01
N PRO A 24 -5.10 5.85 14.26
CA PRO A 24 -5.99 6.07 15.39
C PRO A 24 -6.16 7.54 15.74
N ASP A 25 -5.12 8.35 15.50
CA ASP A 25 -5.02 9.72 16.04
C ASP A 25 -5.28 10.81 14.98
N ARG A 26 -5.40 10.44 13.69
CA ARG A 26 -5.65 11.38 12.59
C ARG A 26 -6.13 10.68 11.33
N GLU A 27 -6.59 11.46 10.35
CA GLU A 27 -6.93 10.95 9.03
C GLU A 27 -5.70 10.35 8.32
N GLY A 28 -5.92 9.23 7.64
CA GLY A 28 -4.87 8.48 6.95
C GLY A 28 -4.85 7.02 7.35
N TRP A 29 -3.90 6.31 6.75
CA TRP A 29 -3.73 4.87 6.90
C TRP A 29 -2.30 4.56 7.32
N ARG A 30 -2.13 3.48 8.07
CA ARG A 30 -0.82 2.90 8.42
C ARG A 30 -0.64 1.58 7.71
N ALA A 31 0.49 1.42 7.03
CA ALA A 31 0.97 0.14 6.51
C ALA A 31 1.99 -0.48 7.46
N VAL A 32 1.91 -1.80 7.66
CA VAL A 32 2.80 -2.58 8.53
C VAL A 32 3.20 -3.87 7.83
N GLY A 33 4.48 -4.21 7.88
CA GLY A 33 5.03 -5.47 7.36
C GLY A 33 5.85 -5.28 6.09
N GLU A 34 5.71 -6.19 5.14
CA GLU A 34 6.46 -6.17 3.88
C GLU A 34 5.51 -6.03 2.70
N ILE A 35 5.93 -5.28 1.68
CA ILE A 35 5.25 -5.17 0.41
C ILE A 35 6.07 -5.92 -0.63
N THR A 36 5.69 -7.17 -0.86
CA THR A 36 6.28 -8.06 -1.85
C THR A 36 5.24 -8.50 -2.87
N SER A 37 5.67 -9.16 -3.94
CA SER A 37 4.79 -9.86 -4.87
C SER A 37 3.75 -10.75 -4.16
N ALA A 38 4.11 -11.42 -3.05
CA ALA A 38 3.19 -12.27 -2.30
C ALA A 38 2.08 -11.47 -1.57
N THR A 39 2.36 -10.24 -1.16
CA THR A 39 1.40 -9.35 -0.47
C THR A 39 0.74 -8.34 -1.41
N CYS A 40 1.18 -8.26 -2.66
CA CYS A 40 0.71 -7.29 -3.66
C CYS A 40 -0.82 -7.31 -3.87
N PRO A 41 -1.50 -8.48 -3.93
CA PRO A 41 -2.96 -8.50 -4.06
C PRO A 41 -3.70 -7.88 -2.86
N ALA A 42 -3.13 -7.92 -1.66
CA ALA A 42 -3.70 -7.25 -0.49
C ALA A 42 -3.40 -5.74 -0.53
N TRP A 43 -2.19 -5.39 -0.98
CA TRP A 43 -1.75 -4.01 -1.17
C TRP A 43 -2.62 -3.24 -2.16
N GLU A 44 -2.80 -3.77 -3.38
CA GLU A 44 -3.61 -3.17 -4.45
C GLU A 44 -5.06 -2.96 -4.02
N ARG A 45 -5.67 -3.96 -3.38
CA ARG A 45 -7.04 -3.84 -2.85
C ARG A 45 -7.15 -2.71 -1.85
N THR A 46 -6.14 -2.53 -1.01
CA THR A 46 -6.18 -1.48 0.00
C THR A 46 -5.94 -0.10 -0.59
N LEU A 47 -5.01 0.02 -1.54
CA LEU A 47 -4.82 1.27 -2.29
C LEU A 47 -6.09 1.69 -3.03
N LYS A 48 -6.80 0.75 -3.64
CA LYS A 48 -8.10 1.01 -4.27
C LYS A 48 -9.15 1.50 -3.25
N GLN A 49 -9.17 0.93 -2.05
CA GLN A 49 -10.06 1.39 -0.98
C GLN A 49 -9.70 2.80 -0.49
N LEU A 50 -8.41 3.11 -0.39
CA LEU A 50 -7.92 4.45 -0.06
C LEU A 50 -8.40 5.48 -1.09
N THR A 51 -8.12 5.25 -2.38
CA THR A 51 -8.47 6.20 -3.44
C THR A 51 -9.99 6.36 -3.61
N LEU A 52 -10.75 5.27 -3.46
CA LEU A 52 -12.22 5.31 -3.45
C LEU A 52 -12.76 6.05 -2.23
N GLY A 53 -12.19 5.83 -1.04
CA GLY A 53 -12.54 6.55 0.18
C GLY A 53 -12.35 8.05 0.03
N MET A 54 -11.22 8.46 -0.55
CA MET A 54 -10.97 9.86 -0.90
C MET A 54 -12.02 10.39 -1.88
N ALA A 55 -12.43 9.60 -2.88
CA ALA A 55 -13.45 9.99 -3.86
C ALA A 55 -14.77 10.32 -3.18
N LEU A 56 -15.24 9.41 -2.34
CA LEU A 56 -16.52 9.52 -1.64
C LEU A 56 -16.54 10.67 -0.63
N ARG A 57 -15.43 10.91 0.08
CA ARG A 57 -15.33 11.96 1.10
C ARG A 57 -14.86 13.31 0.56
N LYS A 58 -14.60 13.40 -0.74
CA LYS A 58 -14.01 14.59 -1.40
C LYS A 58 -12.68 15.03 -0.76
N GLU A 59 -11.92 14.06 -0.24
CA GLU A 59 -10.58 14.31 0.31
C GLU A 59 -9.59 14.53 -0.84
N ILE A 60 -8.80 15.60 -0.72
CA ILE A 60 -7.74 15.92 -1.68
C ILE A 60 -6.39 15.29 -1.29
N VAL A 61 -6.24 14.87 -0.04
CA VAL A 61 -4.99 14.28 0.47
C VAL A 61 -5.29 12.93 1.11
N GLY A 62 -4.66 11.88 0.59
CA GLY A 62 -4.67 10.54 1.18
C GLY A 62 -3.36 10.28 1.89
N LEU A 63 -3.37 10.22 3.21
CA LEU A 63 -2.14 9.99 3.96
C LEU A 63 -1.88 8.48 4.15
N LEU A 64 -0.64 8.08 3.87
CA LEU A 64 -0.13 6.73 4.05
C LEU A 64 1.16 6.75 4.88
N GLU A 65 1.08 6.23 6.10
CA GLU A 65 2.17 6.15 7.05
C GLU A 65 2.84 4.77 6.97
N MET A 66 4.16 4.74 6.75
CA MET A 66 4.90 3.53 6.38
C MET A 66 6.09 3.21 7.30
N SER A 67 6.21 3.82 8.48
CA SER A 67 7.35 3.58 9.39
C SER A 67 7.51 2.13 9.85
N ALA A 68 6.44 1.34 9.82
CA ALA A 68 6.45 -0.07 10.17
C ALA A 68 6.51 -0.99 8.93
N VAL A 69 6.76 -0.42 7.74
CA VAL A 69 7.06 -1.17 6.52
C VAL A 69 8.57 -1.34 6.42
N THR A 70 9.02 -2.59 6.46
CA THR A 70 10.47 -2.90 6.44
C THR A 70 11.02 -3.09 5.03
N PHE A 71 10.16 -3.43 4.07
CA PHE A 71 10.56 -3.71 2.70
C PHE A 71 9.45 -3.41 1.69
N VAL A 72 9.84 -2.94 0.51
CA VAL A 72 8.98 -2.79 -0.66
C VAL A 72 9.76 -3.17 -1.92
N ASP A 73 9.18 -4.05 -2.74
CA ASP A 73 9.70 -4.37 -4.08
C ASP A 73 9.12 -3.46 -5.17
N VAL A 74 9.61 -3.65 -6.39
CA VAL A 74 9.16 -2.89 -7.57
C VAL A 74 7.67 -3.08 -7.83
N ALA A 75 7.11 -4.28 -7.61
CA ALA A 75 5.68 -4.53 -7.84
C ALA A 75 4.81 -3.72 -6.86
N GLY A 76 5.22 -3.65 -5.60
CA GLY A 76 4.60 -2.81 -4.59
C GLY A 76 4.63 -1.32 -4.94
N ALA A 77 5.78 -0.82 -5.40
CA ALA A 77 5.92 0.56 -5.87
C ALA A 77 5.08 0.84 -7.12
N SER A 78 5.05 -0.09 -8.09
CA SER A 78 4.20 -0.01 -9.28
C SER A 78 2.72 0.10 -8.92
N ALA A 79 2.24 -0.75 -8.01
CA ALA A 79 0.84 -0.74 -7.59
C ALA A 79 0.44 0.61 -6.96
N LEU A 80 1.35 1.21 -6.18
CA LEU A 80 1.16 2.55 -5.63
C LEU A 80 1.13 3.62 -6.72
N ALA A 81 2.06 3.58 -7.68
CA ALA A 81 2.09 4.51 -8.80
C ALA A 81 0.81 4.42 -9.65
N VAL A 82 0.30 3.22 -9.90
CA VAL A 82 -0.97 3.01 -10.61
C VAL A 82 -2.13 3.61 -9.83
N ALA A 83 -2.23 3.32 -8.53
CA ALA A 83 -3.29 3.88 -7.69
C ALA A 83 -3.25 5.42 -7.64
N ALA A 84 -2.06 6.02 -7.64
CA ALA A 84 -1.92 7.46 -7.64
C ALA A 84 -2.30 8.07 -8.99
N GLN A 85 -2.00 7.41 -10.12
CA GLN A 85 -2.41 7.87 -11.46
C GLN A 85 -3.93 7.87 -11.66
N ASP A 86 -4.66 7.00 -10.97
CA ASP A 86 -6.13 6.99 -10.98
C ASP A 86 -6.76 8.19 -10.25
N LEU A 87 -5.96 9.01 -9.57
CA LEU A 87 -6.43 10.22 -8.90
C LEU A 87 -6.60 11.39 -9.87
N SER A 88 -7.60 12.24 -9.61
CA SER A 88 -7.70 13.53 -10.30
C SER A 88 -6.51 14.42 -9.93
N ALA A 89 -6.12 15.34 -10.82
CA ALA A 89 -4.93 16.19 -10.67
C ALA A 89 -4.88 17.03 -9.36
N GLU A 90 -6.03 17.30 -8.76
CA GLU A 90 -6.15 18.03 -7.48
C GLU A 90 -5.83 17.16 -6.25
N ARG A 91 -5.68 15.85 -6.43
CA ARG A 91 -5.54 14.87 -5.36
C ARG A 91 -4.16 14.27 -5.34
N ARG A 92 -3.69 13.96 -4.13
CA ARG A 92 -2.38 13.36 -3.92
C ARG A 92 -2.36 12.37 -2.76
N ILE A 93 -1.48 11.40 -2.86
CA ILE A 93 -1.13 10.49 -1.77
C ILE A 93 0.14 11.03 -1.11
N VAL A 94 0.06 11.33 0.18
CA VAL A 94 1.22 11.73 0.98
C VAL A 94 1.73 10.51 1.72
N ILE A 95 2.99 10.14 1.47
CA ILE A 95 3.66 9.01 2.07
C ILE A 95 4.58 9.50 3.16
N GLU A 96 4.31 9.09 4.39
CA GLU A 96 5.15 9.42 5.54
C GLU A 96 6.05 8.26 5.94
N ARG A 97 7.33 8.57 6.20
CA ARG A 97 8.35 7.65 6.71
C ARG A 97 8.43 6.33 5.92
N PRO A 98 8.57 6.38 4.59
CA PRO A 98 8.68 5.17 3.80
C PRO A 98 10.00 4.43 4.08
N PRO A 99 10.07 3.12 3.80
CA PRO A 99 11.36 2.44 3.68
C PRO A 99 12.21 3.12 2.59
N ALA A 100 13.53 3.22 2.81
CA ALA A 100 14.45 3.96 1.95
C ALA A 100 14.49 3.47 0.48
N THR A 101 14.00 2.26 0.20
CA THR A 101 13.85 1.75 -1.16
C THR A 101 12.72 2.43 -1.93
N LEU A 102 11.63 2.86 -1.26
CA LEU A 102 10.47 3.40 -1.96
C LEU A 102 10.77 4.71 -2.71
N PRO A 103 11.39 5.75 -2.10
CA PRO A 103 11.67 6.98 -2.82
C PRO A 103 12.60 6.73 -4.01
N ARG A 104 13.60 5.85 -3.83
CA ARG A 104 14.54 5.47 -4.90
C ARG A 104 13.84 4.79 -6.08
N LEU A 105 12.86 3.93 -5.82
CA LEU A 105 12.07 3.28 -6.86
C LEU A 105 11.17 4.28 -7.58
N LEU A 106 10.53 5.19 -6.85
CA LEU A 106 9.71 6.25 -7.42
C LEU A 106 10.53 7.19 -8.30
N ASP A 107 11.69 7.65 -7.82
CA ASP A 107 12.59 8.51 -8.59
C ASP A 107 13.13 7.82 -9.86
N MET A 108 13.34 6.50 -9.82
CA MET A 108 13.89 5.73 -10.93
C MET A 108 12.87 5.43 -12.03
N PHE A 109 11.62 5.13 -11.66
CA PHE A 109 10.62 4.59 -12.58
C PHE A 109 9.43 5.55 -12.83
N TRP A 110 9.15 6.45 -11.90
CA TRP A 110 8.05 7.44 -11.97
C TRP A 110 8.47 8.83 -11.48
N PRO A 111 9.56 9.42 -12.02
CA PRO A 111 10.06 10.72 -11.56
C PRO A 111 9.06 11.86 -11.74
N ASP A 112 8.15 11.75 -12.70
CA ASP A 112 7.19 12.79 -13.08
C ASP A 112 5.78 12.54 -12.52
N LEU A 113 5.66 11.88 -11.35
CA LEU A 113 4.38 11.55 -10.73
C LEU A 113 4.07 12.49 -9.54
N PRO A 114 3.56 13.72 -9.77
CA PRO A 114 3.39 14.75 -8.73
C PRO A 114 2.29 14.43 -7.71
N VAL A 115 1.46 13.44 -8.01
CA VAL A 115 0.36 12.96 -7.16
C VAL A 115 0.85 12.06 -6.02
N ILE A 116 2.15 11.74 -5.95
CA ILE A 116 2.77 11.12 -4.79
C ILE A 116 3.74 12.11 -4.15
N GLU A 117 3.47 12.47 -2.91
CA GLU A 117 4.37 13.30 -2.10
C GLU A 117 5.05 12.44 -1.04
N VAL A 118 6.38 12.43 -1.00
CA VAL A 118 7.13 11.67 0.01
C VAL A 118 7.67 12.59 1.08
N VAL A 119 7.29 12.32 2.34
CA VAL A 119 7.78 13.00 3.53
C VAL A 119 8.66 12.01 4.31
N ALA A 120 9.95 11.98 3.99
CA ALA A 120 10.93 11.25 4.76
C ALA A 120 11.36 12.10 5.97
N ARG A 121 11.05 11.66 7.19
CA ARG A 121 11.60 12.19 8.44
C ARG A 121 12.09 11.04 9.30
#